data_AF-A0A7V3KYH9-F1
#
_entry.id   AF-A0A7V3KYH9-F1
#
_cell.length_a   1.000
_cell.length_b   1.000
_cell.length_c   1.000
_cell.angle_alpha   90.00
_cell.angle_beta   90.00
_cell.angle_gamma   90.00
#
_symmetry.space_group_name_H-M   'P 1'
#
loop_
_entity.id
_entity.type
_entity.pdbx_description
1 polymer ?
#
loop_
_entity_poly.entity_id
_entity_poly.type
_entity_poly.pdbx_seq_one_letter_code
_entity_poly.pdbx_strand_id
1 'polypeptide(L)'
;MPQAGEASYAEKMRNVAKTFYLIMDSNEPSIIFAHGGARRGIIFKGRRDENIRIVLAKRFGKCPTTITKYINHADYLSDEAMQVLVQAKADKGFFEDFQEAKMELVNSLKKQGVSKQEIVNRVSAEMIKIWNVSKKRRKKEIQNLLASLNPVQLPKNGDPSEMAKETQEEVITVEEGNQPKEGSKEKGDSQDTIINEHSQKEEPFSEELRRKAIEVCEQLMQCFANREFPLIEIKKMLKDSIESLNEILAQIPEA
;
A
#
# COMPACT_ATOMS: atom_id res chain seq x y z
N MET A 1 -8.36 7.89 -23.02
CA MET A 1 -8.48 8.95 -22.00
C MET A 1 -8.43 8.34 -20.61
N PRO A 2 -7.90 9.05 -19.59
CA PRO A 2 -8.22 8.76 -18.19
C PRO A 2 -9.69 9.07 -17.91
N GLN A 3 -10.32 8.37 -16.97
CA GLN A 3 -11.76 8.55 -16.70
C GLN A 3 -12.12 9.70 -15.74
N ALA A 4 -11.16 10.30 -15.03
CA ALA A 4 -11.46 11.28 -13.97
C ALA A 4 -10.38 12.37 -13.79
N GLY A 5 -9.87 12.94 -14.90
CA GLY A 5 -8.79 13.94 -14.90
C GLY A 5 -7.41 13.29 -14.65
N GLU A 6 -7.23 12.71 -13.46
CA GLU A 6 -6.10 11.84 -13.16
C GLU A 6 -6.35 10.40 -13.63
N ALA A 7 -5.29 9.75 -14.13
CA ALA A 7 -5.28 8.32 -14.40
C ALA A 7 -5.05 7.53 -13.11
N SER A 8 -5.88 6.54 -12.81
CA SER A 8 -5.67 5.58 -11.71
C SER A 8 -4.39 4.75 -11.90
N TYR A 9 -3.96 4.03 -10.86
CA TYR A 9 -2.80 3.12 -10.96
C TYR A 9 -3.01 2.08 -12.06
N ALA A 10 -4.17 1.42 -12.09
CA ALA A 10 -4.54 0.46 -13.13
C ALA A 10 -4.54 1.08 -14.54
N GLU A 11 -5.01 2.32 -14.72
CA GLU A 11 -4.95 3.00 -16.03
C GLU A 11 -3.53 3.35 -16.44
N LYS A 12 -2.72 3.92 -15.53
CA LYS A 12 -1.29 4.21 -15.74
C LYS A 12 -0.56 2.93 -16.17
N MET A 13 -0.82 1.82 -15.49
CA MET A 13 -0.26 0.50 -15.74
C MET A 13 -0.69 -0.09 -17.10
N ARG A 14 -1.99 -0.19 -17.38
CA ARG A 14 -2.55 -0.69 -18.66
C ARG A 14 -2.00 0.10 -19.84
N ASN A 15 -2.01 1.43 -19.75
CA ASN A 15 -1.59 2.28 -20.85
C ASN A 15 -0.09 2.08 -21.15
N VAL A 16 0.77 2.06 -20.13
CA VAL A 16 2.22 1.80 -20.30
C VAL A 16 2.47 0.40 -20.88
N ALA A 17 1.77 -0.63 -20.41
CA ALA A 17 1.92 -1.99 -20.93
C ALA A 17 1.49 -2.09 -22.40
N LYS A 18 0.33 -1.54 -22.79
CA LYS A 18 -0.11 -1.51 -24.19
C LYS A 18 0.88 -0.75 -25.08
N THR A 19 1.38 0.42 -24.65
CA THR A 19 2.40 1.15 -25.42
C THR A 19 3.71 0.38 -25.52
N PHE A 20 4.10 -0.38 -24.49
CA PHE A 20 5.29 -1.26 -24.55
C PHE A 20 5.13 -2.35 -25.61
N TYR A 21 4.05 -3.13 -25.57
CA TYR A 21 3.83 -4.20 -26.57
C TYR A 21 3.69 -3.64 -27.98
N LEU A 22 2.92 -2.56 -28.19
CA LEU A 22 2.79 -1.92 -29.52
C LEU A 22 4.14 -1.47 -30.12
N ILE A 23 5.11 -1.03 -29.32
CA ILE A 23 6.45 -0.64 -29.79
C ILE A 23 7.38 -1.86 -29.94
N MET A 24 7.16 -2.93 -29.15
CA MET A 24 7.88 -4.21 -29.33
C MET A 24 7.43 -4.96 -30.59
N ASP A 25 6.14 -4.93 -30.89
CA ASP A 25 5.53 -5.64 -32.03
C ASP A 25 5.69 -4.86 -33.36
N SER A 26 5.88 -3.54 -33.30
CA SER A 26 6.33 -2.78 -34.47
C SER A 26 7.78 -3.13 -34.81
N ASN A 27 8.15 -3.03 -36.10
CA ASN A 27 9.54 -3.13 -36.55
C ASN A 27 10.28 -1.78 -36.49
N GLU A 28 9.71 -0.75 -35.85
CA GLU A 28 10.31 0.58 -35.83
C GLU A 28 11.53 0.65 -34.88
N PRO A 29 12.61 1.35 -35.27
CA PRO A 29 13.74 1.56 -34.38
C PRO A 29 13.34 2.54 -33.26
N SER A 30 13.60 2.17 -32.00
CA SER A 30 13.22 2.93 -30.81
C SER A 30 14.09 4.19 -30.60
N ILE A 31 14.01 5.14 -31.53
CA ILE A 31 14.83 6.36 -31.56
C ILE A 31 14.18 7.45 -30.71
N ILE A 32 14.88 7.90 -29.66
CA ILE A 32 14.52 9.18 -29.02
C ILE A 32 15.07 10.32 -29.86
N PHE A 33 14.19 10.96 -30.63
CA PHE A 33 14.46 12.27 -31.22
C PHE A 33 14.57 13.31 -30.09
N ALA A 34 15.80 13.69 -29.77
CA ALA A 34 16.14 14.91 -29.03
C ALA A 34 16.85 15.87 -30.00
N HIS A 35 16.61 17.16 -29.86
CA HIS A 35 17.23 18.18 -30.71
C HIS A 35 18.66 18.47 -30.22
N GLY A 36 19.65 18.29 -31.10
CA GLY A 36 21.06 18.59 -30.85
C GLY A 36 21.86 17.44 -30.20
N GLY A 37 22.98 17.07 -30.86
CA GLY A 37 24.01 16.19 -30.28
C GLY A 37 23.79 14.68 -30.43
N ALA A 38 24.91 13.97 -30.67
CA ALA A 38 25.13 12.52 -30.54
C ALA A 38 23.87 11.60 -30.50
N ARG A 39 23.30 11.26 -31.66
CA ARG A 39 22.14 10.34 -31.83
C ARG A 39 22.40 8.86 -31.45
N ARG A 40 23.49 8.58 -30.72
CA ARG A 40 23.87 7.27 -30.15
C ARG A 40 24.51 7.48 -28.77
N GLY A 41 23.77 8.12 -27.85
CA GLY A 41 24.20 8.25 -26.46
C GLY A 41 24.47 6.88 -25.83
N ILE A 42 25.48 6.79 -24.96
CA ILE A 42 26.02 5.54 -24.37
C ILE A 42 24.92 4.67 -23.70
N ILE A 43 23.84 5.31 -23.28
CA ILE A 43 22.61 4.72 -22.71
C ILE A 43 21.96 3.66 -23.62
N PHE A 44 22.03 3.80 -24.94
CA PHE A 44 21.34 2.93 -25.91
C PHE A 44 22.21 1.77 -26.44
N LYS A 45 22.93 1.11 -25.53
CA LYS A 45 23.76 -0.07 -25.82
C LYS A 45 23.16 -1.40 -25.31
N GLY A 46 21.99 -1.33 -24.65
CA GLY A 46 21.27 -2.49 -24.10
C GLY A 46 20.31 -3.16 -25.09
N ARG A 47 19.52 -4.11 -24.59
CA ARG A 47 18.50 -4.86 -25.36
C ARG A 47 17.36 -3.95 -25.83
N ARG A 48 16.62 -4.38 -26.86
CA ARG A 48 15.52 -3.58 -27.44
C ARG A 48 14.47 -3.21 -26.40
N ASP A 49 14.11 -4.14 -25.51
CA ASP A 49 13.10 -3.89 -24.47
C ASP A 49 13.60 -2.93 -23.39
N GLU A 50 14.86 -3.02 -22.98
CA GLU A 50 15.52 -2.07 -22.06
C GLU A 50 15.52 -0.65 -22.65
N ASN A 51 15.90 -0.52 -23.93
CA ASN A 51 15.85 0.75 -24.64
C ASN A 51 14.42 1.32 -24.67
N ILE A 52 13.40 0.50 -24.98
CA ILE A 52 11.99 0.92 -24.96
C ILE A 52 11.52 1.32 -23.55
N ARG A 53 11.90 0.59 -22.50
CA ARG A 53 11.61 0.96 -21.10
C ARG A 53 12.18 2.35 -20.75
N ILE A 54 13.35 2.71 -21.30
CA ILE A 54 13.96 4.05 -21.16
C ILE A 54 13.19 5.11 -21.98
N VAL A 55 12.73 4.80 -23.19
CA VAL A 55 11.84 5.70 -23.97
C VAL A 55 10.55 5.99 -23.19
N LEU A 56 9.88 4.94 -22.70
CA LEU A 56 8.64 5.04 -21.93
C LEU A 56 8.85 5.82 -20.63
N ALA A 57 9.95 5.59 -19.91
CA ALA A 57 10.30 6.33 -18.70
C ALA A 57 10.34 7.85 -18.97
N LYS A 58 11.05 8.26 -20.03
CA LYS A 58 11.14 9.67 -20.45
C LYS A 58 9.80 10.24 -20.93
N ARG A 59 8.96 9.44 -21.63
CA ARG A 59 7.66 9.90 -22.16
C ARG A 59 6.55 9.98 -21.12
N PHE A 60 6.54 9.11 -20.11
CA PHE A 60 5.52 9.08 -19.05
C PHE A 60 5.94 9.84 -17.77
N GLY A 61 7.15 10.42 -17.73
CA GLY A 61 7.66 11.15 -16.57
C GLY A 61 7.82 10.26 -15.33
N LYS A 62 8.40 9.06 -15.52
CA LYS A 62 8.65 8.05 -14.46
C LYS A 62 10.05 7.47 -14.61
N CYS A 63 10.59 6.84 -13.56
CA CYS A 63 11.84 6.11 -13.65
C CYS A 63 11.66 4.75 -14.37
N PRO A 64 12.71 4.18 -15.01
CA PRO A 64 12.62 2.91 -15.73
C PRO A 64 12.20 1.71 -14.85
N THR A 65 12.48 1.76 -13.55
CA THR A 65 12.04 0.74 -12.57
C THR A 65 10.53 0.78 -12.35
N THR A 66 9.90 1.96 -12.30
CA THR A 66 8.42 2.09 -12.25
C THR A 66 7.77 1.61 -13.54
N ILE A 67 8.32 1.95 -14.71
CA ILE A 67 7.85 1.41 -16.00
C ILE A 67 7.94 -0.13 -16.01
N THR A 68 9.03 -0.68 -15.48
CA THR A 68 9.21 -2.13 -15.36
C THR A 68 8.21 -2.75 -14.38
N LYS A 69 7.93 -2.15 -13.23
CA LYS A 69 6.83 -2.58 -12.34
C LYS A 69 5.49 -2.60 -13.09
N TYR A 70 5.15 -1.52 -13.81
CA TYR A 70 3.89 -1.45 -14.57
C TYR A 70 3.76 -2.56 -15.62
N ILE A 71 4.82 -2.82 -16.41
CA ILE A 71 4.82 -3.91 -17.40
C ILE A 71 4.69 -5.27 -16.68
N ASN A 72 5.48 -5.52 -15.64
CA ASN A 72 5.50 -6.79 -14.92
C ASN A 72 4.16 -7.08 -14.20
N HIS A 73 3.47 -6.05 -13.70
CA HIS A 73 2.16 -6.17 -13.07
C HIS A 73 1.05 -6.42 -14.11
N ALA A 74 1.16 -5.85 -15.31
CA ALA A 74 0.24 -6.09 -16.43
C ALA A 74 0.48 -7.42 -17.18
N ASP A 75 1.71 -7.96 -17.17
CA ASP A 75 2.05 -9.19 -17.91
C ASP A 75 1.24 -10.40 -17.41
N TYR A 76 0.88 -11.29 -18.34
CA TYR A 76 -0.06 -12.41 -18.17
C TYR A 76 -1.51 -12.03 -17.80
N LEU A 77 -1.97 -10.80 -18.04
CA LEU A 77 -3.38 -10.41 -17.89
C LEU A 77 -4.06 -10.14 -19.23
N SER A 78 -5.34 -10.50 -19.33
CA SER A 78 -6.18 -10.22 -20.50
C SER A 78 -6.68 -8.78 -20.50
N ASP A 79 -7.08 -8.28 -21.67
CA ASP A 79 -7.59 -6.92 -21.82
C ASP A 79 -8.90 -6.69 -21.05
N GLU A 80 -9.74 -7.72 -20.98
CA GLU A 80 -11.01 -7.71 -20.26
C GLU A 80 -10.77 -7.63 -18.74
N ALA A 81 -9.86 -8.46 -18.22
CA ALA A 81 -9.50 -8.43 -16.80
C ALA A 81 -8.83 -7.11 -16.41
N MET A 82 -7.94 -6.60 -17.27
CA MET A 82 -7.33 -5.29 -17.11
C MET A 82 -8.38 -4.17 -17.10
N GLN A 83 -9.39 -4.25 -17.96
CA GLN A 83 -10.48 -3.29 -18.03
C GLN A 83 -11.39 -3.35 -16.78
N VAL A 84 -11.67 -4.54 -16.23
CA VAL A 84 -12.39 -4.70 -14.96
C VAL A 84 -11.62 -4.08 -13.79
N LEU A 85 -10.31 -4.29 -13.71
CA LEU A 85 -9.46 -3.69 -12.67
C LEU A 85 -9.34 -2.16 -12.81
N VAL A 86 -9.34 -1.63 -14.03
CA VAL A 86 -9.43 -0.20 -14.32
C VAL A 86 -10.76 0.38 -13.85
N GLN A 87 -11.89 -0.21 -14.23
CA GLN A 87 -13.23 0.25 -13.84
C GLN A 87 -13.43 0.19 -12.31
N ALA A 88 -12.84 -0.81 -11.66
CA ALA A 88 -12.87 -0.93 -10.20
C ALA A 88 -11.85 -0.03 -9.47
N LYS A 89 -11.05 0.76 -10.20
CA LYS A 89 -9.97 1.63 -9.70
C LYS A 89 -9.00 0.89 -8.78
N ALA A 90 -8.54 -0.29 -9.19
CA ALA A 90 -7.60 -1.10 -8.43
C ALA A 90 -6.33 -0.32 -8.05
N ASP A 91 -5.97 -0.38 -6.77
CA ASP A 91 -4.92 0.41 -6.13
C ASP A 91 -3.54 -0.26 -6.20
N LYS A 92 -2.48 0.52 -5.94
CA LYS A 92 -1.07 0.05 -5.99
C LYS A 92 -0.82 -1.14 -5.06
N GLY A 93 -1.41 -1.15 -3.86
CA GLY A 93 -1.21 -2.21 -2.87
C GLY A 93 -1.64 -3.55 -3.43
N PHE A 94 -2.88 -3.64 -3.90
CA PHE A 94 -3.41 -4.86 -4.51
C PHE A 94 -2.53 -5.47 -5.62
N PHE A 95 -1.92 -4.63 -6.47
CA PHE A 95 -1.02 -5.12 -7.52
C PHE A 95 0.33 -5.62 -6.99
N GLU A 96 0.84 -5.04 -5.90
CA GLU A 96 2.07 -5.52 -5.26
C GLU A 96 1.81 -6.77 -4.41
N ASP A 97 0.71 -6.80 -3.64
CA ASP A 97 0.23 -7.96 -2.86
C ASP A 97 0.04 -9.21 -3.75
N PHE A 98 -0.57 -9.04 -4.93
CA PHE A 98 -0.83 -10.16 -5.85
C PHE A 98 0.38 -10.54 -6.72
N GLN A 99 1.42 -9.71 -6.82
CA GLN A 99 2.51 -9.95 -7.78
C GLN A 99 3.28 -11.25 -7.48
N GLU A 100 3.45 -11.62 -6.21
CA GLU A 100 4.12 -12.87 -5.82
C GLU A 100 3.30 -14.10 -6.22
N ALA A 101 2.06 -14.21 -5.72
CA ALA A 101 1.14 -15.29 -6.08
C ALA A 101 0.89 -15.39 -7.59
N LYS A 102 0.87 -14.27 -8.32
CA LYS A 102 0.81 -14.24 -9.78
C LYS A 102 2.02 -14.94 -10.41
N MET A 103 3.24 -14.63 -9.94
CA MET A 103 4.46 -15.23 -10.46
C MET A 103 4.56 -16.71 -10.13
N GLU A 104 4.11 -17.15 -8.96
CA GLU A 104 3.99 -18.58 -8.61
C GLU A 104 3.02 -19.32 -9.55
N LEU A 105 1.82 -18.75 -9.78
CA LEU A 105 0.83 -19.31 -10.71
C LEU A 105 1.37 -19.38 -12.15
N VAL A 106 2.00 -18.30 -12.64
CA VAL A 106 2.66 -18.28 -13.95
C VAL A 106 3.76 -19.34 -14.05
N ASN A 107 4.57 -19.51 -13.00
CA ASN A 107 5.68 -20.47 -12.98
C ASN A 107 5.21 -21.93 -12.89
N SER A 108 4.14 -22.22 -12.14
CA SER A 108 3.54 -23.56 -12.07
C SER A 108 2.88 -23.96 -13.40
N LEU A 109 2.12 -23.07 -14.03
CA LEU A 109 1.52 -23.32 -15.35
C LEU A 109 2.58 -23.48 -16.46
N LYS A 110 3.69 -22.72 -16.40
CA LYS A 110 4.85 -22.93 -17.30
C LYS A 110 5.49 -24.30 -17.11
N LYS A 111 5.68 -24.76 -15.88
CA LYS A 111 6.17 -26.13 -15.58
C LYS A 111 5.24 -27.23 -16.08
N GLN A 112 3.93 -26.96 -16.15
CA GLN A 112 2.92 -27.84 -16.73
C GLN A 112 2.85 -27.80 -18.28
N GLY A 113 3.69 -27.02 -18.95
CA GLY A 113 3.69 -26.90 -20.42
C GLY A 113 2.48 -26.15 -20.99
N VAL A 114 1.75 -25.39 -20.17
CA VAL A 114 0.51 -24.70 -20.55
C VAL A 114 0.82 -23.55 -21.53
N SER A 115 -0.05 -23.37 -22.55
CA SER A 115 0.14 -22.34 -23.57
C SER A 115 0.08 -20.92 -23.00
N LYS A 116 0.76 -19.95 -23.62
CA LYS A 116 0.77 -18.55 -23.16
C LYS A 116 -0.65 -17.98 -23.00
N GLN A 117 -1.56 -18.29 -23.92
CA GLN A 117 -2.94 -17.82 -23.86
C GLN A 117 -3.69 -18.42 -22.67
N GLU A 118 -3.51 -19.71 -22.38
CA GLU A 118 -4.18 -20.35 -21.25
C GLU A 118 -3.58 -19.91 -19.90
N ILE A 119 -2.29 -19.57 -19.85
CA ILE A 119 -1.68 -18.87 -18.70
C ILE A 119 -2.38 -17.51 -18.49
N VAL A 120 -2.54 -16.71 -19.56
CA VAL A 120 -3.24 -15.41 -19.50
C VAL A 120 -4.67 -15.59 -18.98
N ASN A 121 -5.42 -16.55 -19.51
CA ASN A 121 -6.80 -16.83 -19.10
C ASN A 121 -6.89 -17.14 -17.59
N ARG A 122 -6.07 -18.08 -17.10
CA ARG A 122 -6.09 -18.54 -15.69
C ARG A 122 -5.66 -17.46 -14.72
N VAL A 123 -4.56 -16.76 -15.02
CA VAL A 123 -4.05 -15.65 -14.20
C VAL A 123 -5.06 -14.51 -14.11
N SER A 124 -5.72 -14.19 -15.22
CA SER A 124 -6.78 -13.17 -15.29
C SER A 124 -7.99 -13.54 -14.42
N ALA A 125 -8.48 -14.78 -14.53
CA ALA A 125 -9.60 -15.27 -13.75
C ALA A 125 -9.30 -15.27 -12.23
N GLU A 126 -8.12 -15.73 -11.84
CA GLU A 126 -7.72 -15.77 -10.42
C GLU A 126 -7.52 -14.36 -9.85
N MET A 127 -6.96 -13.43 -10.63
CA MET A 127 -6.81 -12.03 -10.19
C MET A 127 -8.16 -11.33 -9.97
N ILE A 128 -9.14 -11.55 -10.85
CA ILE A 128 -10.51 -11.04 -10.68
C ILE A 128 -11.16 -11.68 -9.44
N LYS A 129 -10.97 -12.98 -9.22
CA LYS A 129 -11.48 -13.72 -8.06
C LYS A 129 -10.93 -13.15 -6.76
N ILE A 130 -9.61 -12.96 -6.65
CA ILE A 130 -8.95 -12.39 -5.47
C ILE A 130 -9.36 -10.92 -5.26
N TRP A 131 -9.41 -10.10 -6.32
CA TRP A 131 -9.91 -8.71 -6.23
C TRP A 131 -11.32 -8.64 -5.63
N ASN A 132 -12.22 -9.53 -6.06
CA ASN A 132 -13.59 -9.60 -5.52
C ASN A 132 -13.64 -10.06 -4.05
N VAL A 133 -12.72 -10.92 -3.61
CA VAL A 133 -12.57 -11.29 -2.19
C VAL A 133 -12.05 -10.10 -1.37
N SER A 134 -10.98 -9.46 -1.81
CA SER A 134 -10.40 -8.28 -1.14
C SER A 134 -11.39 -7.12 -1.04
N LYS A 135 -12.18 -6.86 -2.09
CA LYS A 135 -13.25 -5.85 -2.09
C LYS A 135 -14.37 -6.17 -1.08
N LYS A 136 -14.76 -7.46 -0.95
CA LYS A 136 -15.72 -7.91 0.07
C LYS A 136 -15.15 -7.77 1.48
N ARG A 137 -13.86 -8.10 1.68
CA ARG A 137 -13.15 -7.99 2.95
C ARG A 137 -13.09 -6.53 3.43
N ARG A 138 -12.54 -5.62 2.61
CA ARG A 138 -12.49 -4.17 2.91
C ARG A 138 -13.87 -3.60 3.27
N LYS A 139 -14.94 -4.00 2.57
CA LYS A 139 -16.31 -3.56 2.89
C LYS A 139 -16.77 -4.03 4.28
N LYS A 140 -16.47 -5.27 4.68
CA LYS A 140 -16.78 -5.77 6.03
C LYS A 140 -15.98 -5.05 7.11
N GLU A 141 -14.69 -4.83 6.87
CA GLU A 141 -13.81 -4.12 7.82
C GLU A 141 -14.29 -2.68 8.05
N ILE A 142 -14.64 -1.94 6.99
CA ILE A 142 -15.25 -0.60 7.09
C ILE A 142 -16.60 -0.65 7.82
N GLN A 143 -17.46 -1.65 7.54
CA GLN A 143 -18.76 -1.79 8.21
C GLN A 143 -18.59 -2.08 9.72
N ASN A 144 -17.62 -2.90 10.11
CA ASN A 144 -17.32 -3.18 11.52
C ASN A 144 -16.75 -1.94 12.22
N LEU A 145 -15.86 -1.18 11.57
CA LEU A 145 -15.33 0.07 12.11
C LEU A 145 -16.46 1.10 12.33
N LEU A 146 -17.34 1.29 11.34
CA LEU A 146 -18.51 2.17 11.46
C LEU A 146 -19.51 1.71 12.54
N ALA A 147 -19.60 0.41 12.82
CA ALA A 147 -20.38 -0.09 13.95
C ALA A 147 -19.71 0.24 15.30
N SER A 148 -18.38 0.06 15.41
CA SER A 148 -17.63 0.38 16.63
C SER A 148 -17.57 1.88 16.95
N LEU A 149 -17.71 2.75 15.95
CA LEU A 149 -17.68 4.21 16.07
C LEU A 149 -19.04 4.83 16.48
N ASN A 150 -20.06 4.02 16.81
CA ASN A 150 -21.39 4.49 17.23
C ASN A 150 -21.73 4.16 18.71
N PRO A 151 -21.05 4.72 19.72
CA PRO A 151 -21.45 4.62 21.12
C PRO A 151 -22.55 5.63 21.47
N VAL A 152 -23.74 5.49 20.89
CA VAL A 152 -24.92 6.31 21.23
C VAL A 152 -25.99 5.44 21.88
N GLN A 153 -25.74 5.04 23.13
CA GLN A 153 -26.82 4.60 24.01
C GLN A 153 -27.51 5.84 24.59
N LEU A 154 -28.75 6.13 24.18
CA LEU A 154 -29.60 7.03 24.96
C LEU A 154 -29.94 6.34 26.29
N PRO A 155 -29.84 7.02 27.45
CA PRO A 155 -30.23 6.45 28.73
C PRO A 155 -31.76 6.27 28.78
N LYS A 156 -32.22 5.03 28.68
CA LYS A 156 -33.62 4.65 28.97
C LYS A 156 -33.79 4.39 30.47
N ASN A 157 -34.06 5.44 31.23
CA ASN A 157 -34.69 5.27 32.55
C ASN A 157 -36.19 4.98 32.35
N GLY A 158 -36.70 3.89 32.92
CA GLY A 158 -38.11 3.50 32.73
C GLY A 158 -38.46 2.06 33.11
N ASP A 159 -38.05 1.62 34.31
CA ASP A 159 -38.62 0.43 35.00
C ASP A 159 -39.99 0.79 35.63
N PRO A 160 -40.81 -0.17 36.16
CA PRO A 160 -40.62 -1.63 36.20
C PRO A 160 -41.84 -2.47 35.70
N SER A 161 -41.69 -3.80 35.55
CA SER A 161 -42.41 -4.82 36.39
C SER A 161 -42.35 -6.28 35.85
N GLU A 162 -42.22 -7.22 36.79
CA GLU A 162 -42.75 -8.61 36.85
C GLU A 162 -42.42 -9.73 35.82
N MET A 163 -41.67 -10.70 36.36
CA MET A 163 -41.96 -12.16 36.43
C MET A 163 -41.58 -13.16 35.31
N ALA A 164 -41.06 -14.30 35.79
CA ALA A 164 -40.97 -15.64 35.17
C ALA A 164 -40.02 -15.79 33.95
N LYS A 165 -39.18 -16.83 33.84
CA LYS A 165 -38.87 -18.01 34.68
C LYS A 165 -37.43 -18.51 34.35
N GLU A 166 -36.73 -19.21 35.25
CA GLU A 166 -36.45 -20.68 35.18
C GLU A 166 -35.98 -21.17 33.78
N THR A 167 -34.83 -21.85 33.60
CA THR A 167 -34.20 -22.89 34.46
C THR A 167 -32.65 -22.95 34.31
N GLN A 168 -32.02 -23.67 35.25
CA GLN A 168 -30.60 -24.09 35.36
C GLN A 168 -29.93 -24.53 34.03
N GLU A 169 -28.62 -24.36 33.79
CA GLU A 169 -27.43 -24.77 34.57
C GLU A 169 -27.18 -26.31 34.54
N GLU A 170 -26.07 -26.74 33.95
CA GLU A 170 -25.48 -28.08 34.16
C GLU A 170 -23.95 -27.96 34.14
N VAL A 171 -23.29 -28.59 35.11
CA VAL A 171 -21.84 -28.48 35.36
C VAL A 171 -21.26 -29.88 35.54
N ILE A 172 -20.15 -30.20 34.86
CA ILE A 172 -19.36 -31.40 35.12
C ILE A 172 -17.87 -31.04 35.22
N THR A 173 -17.39 -31.01 36.46
CA THR A 173 -15.99 -31.24 36.89
C THR A 173 -15.78 -32.76 37.12
N VAL A 174 -14.58 -33.32 37.32
CA VAL A 174 -13.26 -32.70 37.61
C VAL A 174 -12.25 -32.93 36.45
N GLU A 175 -11.09 -33.61 36.48
CA GLU A 175 -10.32 -34.34 37.52
C GLU A 175 -8.80 -34.34 37.18
N GLU A 176 -7.98 -34.70 38.17
CA GLU A 176 -6.51 -34.63 38.15
C GLU A 176 -5.85 -36.01 37.91
N GLY A 177 -4.52 -36.10 37.71
CA GLY A 177 -3.86 -37.42 37.76
C GLY A 177 -2.44 -37.59 37.19
N ASN A 178 -1.42 -37.08 37.91
CA ASN A 178 -0.04 -37.57 37.95
C ASN A 178 0.85 -37.75 36.68
N GLN A 179 2.01 -37.09 36.76
CA GLN A 179 3.30 -37.41 36.09
C GLN A 179 3.99 -38.62 36.83
N PRO A 180 5.31 -38.99 36.70
CA PRO A 180 6.42 -38.29 36.02
C PRO A 180 7.61 -39.12 35.43
N LYS A 181 8.64 -38.38 34.95
CA LYS A 181 10.07 -38.75 34.80
C LYS A 181 10.47 -39.68 33.61
N GLU A 182 11.71 -39.67 33.09
CA GLU A 182 12.93 -38.91 33.46
C GLU A 182 13.90 -38.62 32.27
N GLY A 183 14.52 -37.43 32.26
CA GLY A 183 15.86 -37.16 31.69
C GLY A 183 16.00 -36.87 30.17
N SER A 184 17.02 -36.13 29.71
CA SER A 184 18.04 -35.33 30.42
C SER A 184 18.78 -34.32 29.50
N LYS A 185 18.89 -33.06 29.96
CA LYS A 185 19.98 -32.07 29.66
C LYS A 185 20.06 -31.52 28.22
N GLU A 186 20.63 -30.33 27.95
CA GLU A 186 21.38 -29.41 28.84
C GLU A 186 21.09 -27.91 28.57
N LYS A 187 21.03 -27.13 29.67
CA LYS A 187 21.40 -25.72 29.94
C LYS A 187 21.83 -24.78 28.78
N GLY A 188 21.62 -23.46 28.84
CA GLY A 188 21.10 -22.53 29.89
C GLY A 188 21.24 -21.08 29.38
N ASP A 189 21.02 -19.99 30.13
CA ASP A 189 20.50 -19.85 31.49
C ASP A 189 19.78 -18.49 31.65
N SER A 190 18.93 -18.43 32.66
CA SER A 190 18.02 -17.44 33.27
C SER A 190 18.54 -15.98 33.40
N GLN A 191 17.77 -14.94 33.84
CA GLN A 191 16.56 -14.87 34.67
C GLN A 191 15.59 -13.72 34.30
N ASP A 192 14.35 -13.80 34.76
CA ASP A 192 13.35 -12.73 34.79
C ASP A 192 13.69 -11.59 35.77
N THR A 193 13.06 -10.43 35.59
CA THR A 193 12.67 -9.53 36.69
C THR A 193 11.36 -8.83 36.32
N ILE A 194 10.40 -8.81 37.25
CA ILE A 194 9.07 -8.21 37.08
C ILE A 194 8.99 -6.94 37.95
N ILE A 195 8.05 -6.04 37.63
CA ILE A 195 7.61 -4.87 38.42
C ILE A 195 8.57 -3.66 38.36
N ASN A 196 8.17 -2.61 37.63
CA ASN A 196 7.67 -1.43 38.34
C ASN A 196 6.69 -0.59 37.49
N GLU A 197 5.63 -0.10 38.13
CA GLU A 197 4.79 0.95 37.56
C GLU A 197 5.48 2.29 37.80
N HIS A 198 5.87 2.99 36.74
CA HIS A 198 6.27 4.39 36.83
C HIS A 198 5.49 5.24 35.84
N SER A 199 4.43 5.87 36.36
CA SER A 199 3.78 7.04 35.78
C SER A 199 4.76 8.19 35.70
N GLN A 200 5.62 8.18 34.68
CA GLN A 200 6.32 9.39 34.27
C GLN A 200 5.26 10.38 33.78
N LYS A 201 5.10 11.47 34.54
CA LYS A 201 4.22 12.57 34.16
C LYS A 201 4.71 13.11 32.82
N GLU A 202 3.81 13.32 31.87
CA GLU A 202 4.12 14.23 30.77
C GLU A 202 4.47 15.59 31.39
N GLU A 203 5.71 16.04 31.22
CA GLU A 203 6.01 17.44 31.48
C GLU A 203 5.21 18.30 30.50
N PRO A 204 4.70 19.47 30.92
CA PRO A 204 3.90 20.34 30.07
C PRO A 204 4.79 21.01 29.02
N PHE A 205 5.10 20.26 27.95
CA PHE A 205 5.57 20.77 26.68
C PHE A 205 4.68 21.97 26.31
N SER A 206 5.25 23.17 26.32
CA SER A 206 4.48 24.42 26.21
C SER A 206 3.42 24.31 25.12
N GLU A 207 2.15 24.55 25.49
CA GLU A 207 1.04 24.50 24.53
C GLU A 207 1.28 25.46 23.37
N GLU A 208 2.01 26.55 23.59
CA GLU A 208 2.45 27.50 22.57
C GLU A 208 3.40 26.86 21.55
N LEU A 209 4.29 25.95 21.98
CA LEU A 209 5.20 25.20 21.10
C LEU A 209 4.44 24.13 20.29
N ARG A 210 3.55 23.38 20.95
CA ARG A 210 2.65 22.41 20.27
C ARG A 210 1.75 23.14 19.24
N ARG A 211 1.22 24.31 19.59
CA ARG A 211 0.41 25.17 18.71
C ARG A 211 1.18 25.71 17.52
N LYS A 212 2.41 26.23 17.71
CA LYS A 212 3.27 26.69 16.61
C LYS A 212 3.62 25.56 15.63
N ALA A 213 3.89 24.35 16.14
CA ALA A 213 4.14 23.17 15.30
C ALA A 213 2.91 22.77 14.47
N ILE A 214 1.70 22.83 15.05
CA ILE A 214 0.44 22.58 14.33
C ILE A 214 0.21 23.67 13.27
N GLU A 215 0.39 24.94 13.62
CA GLU A 215 0.18 26.08 12.71
C GLU A 215 1.10 26.00 11.46
N VAL A 216 2.38 25.65 11.63
CA VAL A 216 3.29 25.41 10.49
C VAL A 216 2.82 24.23 9.63
N CYS A 217 2.32 23.15 10.24
CA CYS A 217 1.75 22.02 9.49
C CYS A 217 0.49 22.40 8.70
N GLU A 218 -0.42 23.18 9.30
CA GLU A 218 -1.65 23.65 8.65
C GLU A 218 -1.35 24.62 7.51
N GLN A 219 -0.43 25.58 7.69
CA GLN A 219 0.01 26.48 6.62
C GLN A 219 0.60 25.71 5.43
N LEU A 220 1.44 24.70 5.68
CA LEU A 220 1.99 23.82 4.64
C LEU A 220 0.88 23.06 3.89
N MET A 221 -0.04 22.41 4.62
CA MET A 221 -1.17 21.69 4.01
C MET A 221 -2.06 22.61 3.17
N GLN A 222 -2.36 23.81 3.67
CA GLN A 222 -3.22 24.77 2.99
C GLN A 222 -2.58 25.33 1.71
N CYS A 223 -1.24 25.48 1.69
CA CYS A 223 -0.50 25.85 0.48
C CYS A 223 -0.52 24.73 -0.58
N PHE A 224 -0.30 23.47 -0.19
CA PHE A 224 -0.31 22.35 -1.14
C PHE A 224 -1.71 21.94 -1.63
N ALA A 225 -2.78 22.37 -0.96
CA ALA A 225 -4.14 21.93 -1.28
C ALA A 225 -4.72 22.49 -2.61
N ASN A 226 -4.31 23.68 -3.06
CA ASN A 226 -5.10 24.44 -4.06
C ASN A 226 -4.31 25.27 -5.12
N ARG A 227 -2.98 25.15 -5.27
CA ARG A 227 -2.23 25.89 -6.31
C ARG A 227 -1.08 25.11 -6.94
N GLU A 228 -0.95 25.24 -8.26
CA GLU A 228 0.26 24.83 -9.00
C GLU A 228 1.39 25.86 -8.79
N PHE A 229 2.16 25.69 -7.71
CA PHE A 229 3.35 26.50 -7.49
C PHE A 229 4.54 26.00 -8.35
N PRO A 230 5.35 26.90 -8.95
CA PRO A 230 6.57 26.52 -9.64
C PRO A 230 7.58 25.88 -8.67
N LEU A 231 8.35 24.90 -9.16
CA LEU A 231 9.23 24.06 -8.34
C LEU A 231 10.26 24.83 -7.50
N ILE A 232 10.65 26.02 -7.95
CA ILE A 232 11.59 26.93 -7.27
C ILE A 232 10.96 27.52 -6.01
N GLU A 233 9.68 27.88 -6.07
CA GLU A 233 8.92 28.51 -4.98
C GLU A 233 8.59 27.47 -3.91
N ILE A 234 8.15 26.27 -4.31
CA ILE A 234 8.01 25.10 -3.41
C ILE A 234 9.34 24.80 -2.70
N LYS A 235 10.46 24.78 -3.42
CA LYS A 235 11.79 24.52 -2.83
C LYS A 235 12.18 25.61 -1.83
N LYS A 236 11.82 26.87 -2.08
CA LYS A 236 12.07 27.97 -1.14
C LYS A 236 11.22 27.79 0.12
N MET A 237 9.90 27.65 -0.02
CA MET A 237 8.97 27.48 1.11
C MET A 237 9.37 26.29 2.01
N LEU A 238 9.73 25.14 1.42
CA LEU A 238 10.20 23.99 2.20
C LEU A 238 11.52 24.27 2.95
N LYS A 239 12.43 25.05 2.40
CA LYS A 239 13.66 25.46 3.10
C LYS A 239 13.32 26.40 4.26
N ASP A 240 12.52 27.43 3.99
CA ASP A 240 12.11 28.43 4.97
C ASP A 240 11.38 27.75 6.16
N SER A 241 10.48 26.78 5.90
CA SER A 241 9.81 25.99 6.95
C SER A 241 10.73 25.03 7.72
N ILE A 242 11.74 24.44 7.06
CA ILE A 242 12.74 23.60 7.76
C ILE A 242 13.61 24.47 8.69
N GLU A 243 13.94 25.69 8.28
CA GLU A 243 14.68 26.62 9.13
C GLU A 243 13.84 27.05 10.35
N SER A 244 12.55 27.37 10.19
CA SER A 244 11.65 27.63 11.32
C SER A 244 11.49 26.42 12.27
N LEU A 245 11.43 25.19 11.74
CA LEU A 245 11.37 23.98 12.58
C LEU A 245 12.68 23.73 13.33
N ASN A 246 13.84 24.02 12.73
CA ASN A 246 15.13 23.93 13.40
C ASN A 246 15.28 25.01 14.50
N GLU A 247 14.78 26.22 14.30
CA GLU A 247 14.72 27.26 15.34
C GLU A 247 13.81 26.86 16.52
N ILE A 248 12.71 26.15 16.26
CA ILE A 248 11.83 25.58 17.29
C ILE A 248 12.52 24.43 18.04
N LEU A 249 13.22 23.54 17.34
CA LEU A 249 13.98 22.44 17.95
C LEU A 249 15.15 22.96 18.82
N ALA A 250 15.83 24.02 18.38
CA ALA A 250 16.91 24.66 19.14
C ALA A 250 16.45 25.39 20.42
N GLN A 251 15.14 25.51 20.66
CA GLN A 251 14.55 26.01 21.92
C GLN A 251 14.22 24.88 22.91
N ILE A 252 14.38 23.61 22.51
CA ILE A 252 14.27 22.46 23.40
C ILE A 252 15.65 22.23 24.03
N PRO A 253 15.81 22.28 25.37
CA PRO A 253 17.08 21.97 26.00
C PRO A 253 17.43 20.48 25.81
N GLU A 254 18.70 20.19 25.52
CA GLU A 254 19.23 18.82 25.61
C GLU A 254 19.23 18.37 27.08
N ALA A 255 18.88 17.09 27.31
CA ALA A 255 18.69 16.47 28.63
C ALA A 255 19.72 15.36 28.89
#